data_AF-A0A2E5MB00-F1
#
_entry.id   AF-A0A2E5MB00-F1
#
_cell.length_a   1.000
_cell.length_b   1.000
_cell.length_c   1.000
_cell.angle_alpha   90.00
_cell.angle_beta   90.00
_cell.angle_gamma   90.00
#
_symmetry.space_group_name_H-M   'P 1'
#
loop_
_entity.id
_entity.type
_entity.pdbx_description
1 polymer ?
#
loop_
_entity_poly.entity_id
_entity_poly.type
_entity_poly.pdbx_seq_one_letter_code
_entity_poly.pdbx_strand_id
1 'polypeptide(L)'
;MRAIIAAFVLLAAGGGHAHTPVPAPDCVAPKRPPEDVPEPVWQTFLTDVDRFRACITRYVQENHAASDAHRAAGNQATLLWNDFVRASLNVPEDYPWPPEPAFED
;
A
#
# COMPACT_ATOMS: atom_id res chain seq x y z
N MET A 1 -47.34 -4.64 27.35
CA MET A 1 -45.94 -5.11 27.32
C MET A 1 -45.26 -4.42 26.14
N ARG A 2 -44.33 -3.50 26.40
CA ARG A 2 -43.64 -2.73 25.35
C ARG A 2 -42.41 -3.55 24.92
N ALA A 3 -42.45 -4.08 23.70
CA ALA A 3 -41.29 -4.75 23.11
C ALA A 3 -40.26 -3.69 22.72
N ILE A 4 -39.12 -3.70 23.40
CA ILE A 4 -37.95 -2.90 23.06
C ILE A 4 -37.28 -3.60 21.88
N ILE A 5 -37.42 -3.06 20.67
CA ILE A 5 -36.65 -3.50 19.52
C ILE A 5 -35.27 -2.84 19.63
N ALA A 6 -34.32 -3.62 20.15
CA ALA A 6 -32.91 -3.28 20.11
C ALA A 6 -32.44 -3.31 18.65
N ALA A 7 -32.39 -2.14 18.02
CA ALA A 7 -31.73 -1.98 16.74
C ALA A 7 -30.23 -2.21 16.95
N PHE A 8 -29.78 -3.42 16.60
CA PHE A 8 -28.37 -3.76 16.43
C PHE A 8 -27.79 -2.80 15.39
N VAL A 9 -27.04 -1.81 15.87
CA VAL A 9 -26.12 -1.03 15.05
C VAL A 9 -25.07 -2.01 14.55
N LEU A 10 -25.31 -2.55 13.35
CA LEU A 10 -24.28 -3.19 12.54
C LEU A 10 -23.29 -2.09 12.18
N LEU A 11 -22.30 -1.89 13.06
CA LEU A 11 -21.07 -1.19 12.71
C LEU A 11 -20.55 -1.87 11.46
N ALA A 12 -20.66 -1.16 10.33
CA ALA A 12 -19.92 -1.48 9.15
C ALA A 12 -18.44 -1.60 9.55
N ALA A 13 -17.97 -2.84 9.67
CA ALA A 13 -16.57 -3.17 9.65
C ALA A 13 -16.08 -2.85 8.23
N GLY A 14 -16.00 -1.56 7.92
CA GLY A 14 -15.12 -1.07 6.88
C GLY A 14 -13.75 -1.48 7.34
N GLY A 15 -13.29 -2.62 6.85
CA GLY A 15 -11.92 -3.07 6.99
C GLY A 15 -11.07 -2.04 6.29
N GLY A 16 -10.76 -0.94 6.99
CA GLY A 16 -9.74 -0.03 6.59
C GLY A 16 -8.51 -0.89 6.39
N HIS A 17 -8.11 -1.06 5.13
CA HIS A 17 -6.79 -1.57 4.81
C HIS A 17 -5.84 -0.47 5.29
N ALA A 18 -5.61 -0.43 6.60
CA ALA A 18 -4.52 0.32 7.17
C ALA A 18 -3.30 -0.16 6.39
N HIS A 19 -2.69 0.76 5.64
CA HIS A 19 -1.50 0.45 4.86
C HIS A 19 -0.55 -0.28 5.79
N THR A 20 -0.30 -1.57 5.51
CA THR A 20 0.71 -2.32 6.24
C THR A 20 2.00 -1.53 6.13
N PRO A 21 2.62 -1.12 7.25
CA PRO A 21 3.86 -0.37 7.20
C PRO A 21 4.86 -1.11 6.31
N VAL A 22 5.49 -0.40 5.39
CA VAL A 22 6.59 -0.98 4.62
C VAL A 22 7.67 -1.39 5.62
N PRO A 23 8.08 -2.67 5.66
CA PRO A 23 9.05 -3.13 6.63
C PRO A 23 10.38 -2.41 6.42
N ALA A 24 11.04 -2.02 7.51
CA ALA A 24 12.37 -1.42 7.43
C ALA A 24 13.40 -2.40 6.82
N PRO A 25 14.49 -1.91 6.21
CA PRO A 25 15.55 -2.78 5.74
C PRO A 25 16.18 -3.54 6.91
N ASP A 26 16.29 -4.86 6.81
CA ASP A 26 17.02 -5.72 7.75
C ASP A 26 18.53 -5.69 7.46
N CYS A 27 19.09 -4.49 7.31
CA CYS A 27 20.48 -4.26 6.98
C CYS A 27 21.25 -3.81 8.23
N VAL A 28 22.26 -4.59 8.61
CA VAL A 28 23.09 -4.27 9.79
C VAL A 28 24.22 -3.32 9.41
N ALA A 29 24.22 -2.13 10.00
CA ALA A 29 25.30 -1.17 9.82
C ALA A 29 26.59 -1.68 10.51
N PRO A 30 27.75 -1.68 9.82
CA PRO A 30 28.99 -2.09 10.43
C PRO A 30 29.46 -1.07 11.46
N LYS A 31 30.05 -1.57 12.55
CA LYS A 31 30.64 -0.70 13.57
C LYS A 31 32.01 -0.23 13.11
N ARG A 32 32.20 1.09 13.06
CA ARG A 32 33.51 1.69 12.77
C ARG A 32 34.53 1.27 13.84
N PRO A 33 35.75 0.81 13.45
CA PRO A 33 36.78 0.48 14.41
C PRO A 33 37.49 1.75 14.94
N PRO A 34 38.21 1.66 16.07
CA PRO A 34 39.09 2.72 16.56
C PRO A 34 40.15 3.13 15.52
N GLU A 35 40.72 4.33 15.64
CA GLU A 35 41.67 4.86 14.65
C GLU A 35 43.02 4.13 14.64
N ASP A 36 43.43 3.57 15.77
CA ASP A 36 44.72 2.93 16.01
C ASP A 36 44.75 1.42 15.71
N VAL A 37 43.69 0.88 15.10
CA VAL A 37 43.66 -0.53 14.74
C VAL A 37 44.55 -0.85 13.54
N PRO A 38 45.08 -2.08 13.44
CA PRO A 38 45.84 -2.53 12.28
C PRO A 38 45.02 -2.51 10.97
N GLU A 39 45.71 -2.34 9.84
CA GLU A 39 45.11 -2.30 8.49
C GLU A 39 44.12 -3.46 8.18
N PRO A 40 44.38 -4.74 8.56
CA PRO A 40 43.42 -5.82 8.31
C PRO A 40 42.03 -5.60 8.95
N VAL A 41 41.97 -4.89 10.09
CA VAL A 41 40.71 -4.53 10.75
C VAL A 41 39.96 -3.49 9.91
N TRP A 42 40.68 -2.50 9.39
CA TRP A 42 40.12 -1.51 8.47
C TRP A 42 39.59 -2.15 7.18
N GLN A 43 40.32 -3.09 6.59
CA GLN A 43 39.88 -3.79 5.38
C GLN A 43 38.62 -4.62 5.61
N THR A 44 38.51 -5.26 6.77
CA THR A 44 37.30 -5.98 7.18
C THR A 44 36.12 -5.00 7.31
N PHE A 45 36.30 -3.88 7.98
CA PHE A 45 35.29 -2.83 8.10
C PHE A 45 34.81 -2.33 6.73
N LEU A 46 35.73 -2.03 5.80
CA LEU A 46 35.37 -1.57 4.45
C LEU A 46 34.60 -2.63 3.66
N THR A 47 34.96 -3.90 3.80
CA THR A 47 34.21 -5.01 3.22
C THR A 47 32.78 -5.07 3.77
N ASP A 48 32.60 -4.86 5.07
CA ASP A 48 31.28 -4.84 5.69
C ASP A 48 30.47 -3.59 5.30
N VAL A 49 31.12 -2.45 5.07
CA VAL A 49 30.48 -1.24 4.49
C VAL A 49 29.94 -1.53 3.10
N ASP A 50 30.71 -2.22 2.25
CA ASP A 50 30.24 -2.61 0.91
C ASP A 50 29.04 -3.56 0.98
N ARG A 51 29.04 -4.52 1.92
CA ARG A 51 27.89 -5.41 2.16
C ARG A 51 26.66 -4.63 2.61
N PHE A 52 26.83 -3.70 3.54
CA PHE A 52 25.75 -2.84 4.01
C PHE A 52 25.17 -1.97 2.89
N ARG A 53 26.03 -1.34 2.07
CA ARG A 53 25.60 -0.59 0.87
C ARG A 53 24.79 -1.45 -0.08
N ALA A 54 25.27 -2.67 -0.37
CA ALA A 54 24.57 -3.58 -1.27
C ALA A 54 23.19 -3.99 -0.72
N CYS A 55 23.10 -4.25 0.59
CA CYS A 55 21.83 -4.57 1.25
C CYS A 55 20.81 -3.42 1.11
N ILE A 56 21.21 -2.19 1.44
CA ILE A 56 20.34 -1.02 1.32
C ILE A 56 19.93 -0.78 -0.14
N THR A 57 20.85 -0.94 -1.08
CA THR A 57 20.57 -0.78 -2.51
C THR A 57 19.50 -1.77 -2.97
N ARG A 58 19.61 -3.05 -2.57
CA ARG A 58 18.62 -4.08 -2.89
C ARG A 58 17.24 -3.73 -2.31
N TYR A 59 17.18 -3.33 -1.04
CA TYR A 59 15.93 -2.91 -0.41
C TYR A 59 15.24 -1.76 -1.17
N VAL A 60 16.01 -0.75 -1.59
CA VAL A 60 15.46 0.37 -2.39
C VAL A 60 14.93 -0.11 -3.73
N GLN A 61 15.67 -0.99 -4.43
CA GLN A 61 15.25 -1.55 -5.72
C GLN A 61 13.94 -2.35 -5.60
N GLU A 62 13.81 -3.18 -4.57
CA GLU A 62 12.59 -3.94 -4.29
C GLU A 62 11.39 -3.03 -4.07
N ASN A 63 11.57 -1.93 -3.31
CA ASN A 63 10.51 -0.96 -3.07
C ASN A 63 10.12 -0.17 -4.32
N HIS A 64 11.09 0.19 -5.17
CA HIS A 64 10.80 0.82 -6.46
C HIS A 64 9.99 -0.11 -7.35
N ALA A 65 10.38 -1.39 -7.45
CA ALA A 65 9.64 -2.38 -8.23
C ALA A 65 8.20 -2.58 -7.71
N ALA A 66 8.02 -2.62 -6.39
CA ALA A 66 6.69 -2.71 -5.78
C ALA A 66 5.83 -1.46 -6.09
N SER A 67 6.42 -0.27 -6.01
CA SER A 67 5.75 0.99 -6.38
C SER A 67 5.29 1.01 -7.83
N ASP A 68 6.16 0.55 -8.75
CA ASP A 68 5.82 0.43 -10.17
C ASP A 68 4.68 -0.57 -10.41
N ALA A 69 4.68 -1.71 -9.71
CA ALA A 69 3.60 -2.68 -9.78
C ALA A 69 2.27 -2.10 -9.27
N HIS A 70 2.28 -1.37 -8.15
CA HIS A 70 1.08 -0.69 -7.64
C HIS A 70 0.55 0.36 -8.62
N ARG A 71 1.43 1.16 -9.22
CA ARG A 71 1.05 2.13 -10.25
C ARG A 71 0.42 1.45 -11.47
N ALA A 72 1.00 0.35 -11.94
CA ALA A 72 0.45 -0.42 -13.06
C ALA A 72 -0.95 -0.97 -12.73
N ALA A 73 -1.14 -1.52 -11.54
CA ALA A 73 -2.45 -2.02 -11.09
C ALA A 73 -3.50 -0.90 -11.02
N GLY A 74 -3.14 0.27 -10.50
CA GLY A 74 -4.02 1.45 -10.48
C GLY A 74 -4.44 1.88 -11.87
N ASN A 75 -3.49 1.97 -12.81
CA ASN A 75 -3.79 2.29 -14.21
C ASN A 75 -4.72 1.27 -14.86
N GLN A 76 -4.51 -0.03 -14.60
CA GLN A 76 -5.38 -1.09 -15.10
C GLN A 76 -6.81 -0.96 -14.54
N ALA A 77 -6.95 -0.67 -13.26
CA ALA A 77 -8.27 -0.43 -12.64
C ALA A 77 -8.97 0.78 -13.26
N THR A 78 -8.24 1.86 -13.56
CA THR A 78 -8.79 3.02 -14.28
C THR A 78 -9.25 2.67 -15.69
N LEU A 79 -8.48 1.88 -16.44
CA LEU A 79 -8.87 1.42 -17.77
C LEU A 79 -10.15 0.60 -17.71
N LEU A 80 -10.22 -0.37 -16.77
CA LEU A 80 -11.40 -1.20 -16.54
C LEU A 80 -12.64 -0.36 -16.22
N TRP A 81 -12.49 0.63 -15.34
CA TRP A 81 -13.58 1.56 -15.02
C TRP A 81 -14.06 2.32 -16.25
N ASN A 82 -13.13 2.87 -17.03
CA ASN A 82 -13.46 3.63 -18.23
C ASN A 82 -14.14 2.76 -19.30
N ASP A 83 -13.72 1.49 -19.44
CA ASP A 83 -14.38 0.51 -20.31
C ASP A 83 -15.82 0.25 -19.87
N PHE A 84 -16.04 0.02 -18.57
CA PHE A 84 -17.38 -0.15 -18.01
C PHE A 84 -18.26 1.07 -18.25
N VAL A 85 -17.77 2.28 -17.99
CA VAL A 85 -18.53 3.53 -18.22
C VAL A 85 -18.96 3.62 -19.68
N ARG A 86 -18.04 3.41 -20.63
CA ARG A 86 -18.36 3.45 -22.06
C ARG A 86 -19.36 2.38 -22.50
N ALA A 87 -19.24 1.18 -21.95
CA ALA A 87 -20.06 0.04 -22.36
C ALA A 87 -21.45 0.03 -21.70
N SER A 88 -21.58 0.55 -20.49
CA SER A 88 -22.72 0.26 -19.61
C SER A 88 -23.38 1.47 -18.97
N LEU A 89 -22.70 2.63 -18.89
CA LEU A 89 -23.25 3.83 -18.25
C LEU A 89 -23.71 4.91 -19.24
N ASN A 90 -23.82 4.56 -20.53
CA ASN A 90 -24.51 5.41 -21.50
C ASN A 90 -26.03 5.22 -21.34
N VAL A 91 -26.54 5.70 -20.19
CA VAL A 91 -27.95 5.60 -19.84
C VAL A 91 -28.74 6.66 -20.61
N PRO A 92 -29.94 6.32 -21.12
CA PRO A 92 -30.85 7.31 -21.71
C PRO A 92 -31.10 8.52 -20.79
N GLU A 93 -31.38 9.68 -21.38
CA GLU A 93 -31.60 10.93 -20.64
C GLU A 93 -32.86 10.88 -19.75
N ASP A 94 -33.81 10.01 -20.08
CA ASP A 94 -35.03 9.73 -19.31
C ASP A 94 -34.85 8.61 -18.28
N TYR A 95 -33.63 8.11 -18.09
CA TYR A 95 -33.35 7.10 -17.08
C TYR A 95 -33.45 7.70 -15.67
N PRO A 96 -34.28 7.14 -14.77
CA PRO A 96 -34.48 7.69 -13.43
C PRO A 96 -33.22 7.48 -12.58
N TRP A 97 -32.32 8.46 -12.57
CA TRP A 97 -31.13 8.51 -11.72
C TRP A 97 -30.89 9.93 -11.19
N PRO A 98 -30.62 10.12 -9.88
CA PRO A 98 -30.52 9.12 -8.82
C PRO A 98 -31.89 8.45 -8.54
N PRO A 99 -31.93 7.25 -7.94
CA PRO A 99 -33.20 6.66 -7.54
C PRO A 99 -33.94 7.71 -6.70
N GLU A 100 -35.21 7.98 -7.06
CA GLU A 100 -36.06 8.79 -6.19
C GLU A 100 -35.95 8.21 -4.79
N PRO A 101 -35.76 9.06 -3.75
CA PRO A 101 -35.66 8.52 -2.42
C PRO A 101 -36.94 7.72 -2.18
N ALA A 102 -36.77 6.44 -1.82
CA ALA A 102 -37.86 5.57 -1.45
C ALA A 102 -38.43 6.07 -0.11
N PHE A 103 -39.17 7.17 -0.18
CA PHE A 103 -40.03 7.73 0.84
C PHE A 103 -41.36 7.96 0.15
N GLU A 104 -42.51 7.62 0.67
CA GLU A 104 -42.96 7.06 1.95
C GLU A 104 -44.40 6.61 1.61
N ASP A 105 -44.83 5.45 2.12
CA ASP A 105 -46.20 5.16 2.59
C ASP A 105 -46.25 3.77 3.24
#